data_AF-A0AAT9G8C8-F1
#
_entry.id   AF-A0AAT9G8C8-F1
#
_cell.length_a   1.000
_cell.length_b   1.000
_cell.length_c   1.000
_cell.angle_alpha   90.00
_cell.angle_beta   90.00
_cell.angle_gamma   90.00
#
_symmetry.space_group_name_H-M   'P 1'
#
loop_
_entity.id
_entity.type
_entity.pdbx_description
1 polymer ?
#
loop_
_entity_poly.entity_id
_entity_poly.type
_entity_poly.pdbx_seq_one_letter_code
_entity_poly.pdbx_strand_id
1 'polypeptide(L)'
;MLKNYKNIEIDQIRYDPKSIKLIKSGRTNCWFEVVLTEGKNREIRKIFEHFGLTVNRLIRISYGDFLLGNLQTNQYKELPLEQFKKFL
;
A
#
# COMPACT_ATOMS: atom_id res chain seq x y z
N MET A 1 0.58 -3.48 -16.81
CA MET A 1 0.71 -3.88 -15.39
C MET A 1 2.18 -4.01 -15.06
N LEU A 2 2.60 -3.64 -13.84
CA LEU A 2 3.95 -3.94 -13.37
C LEU A 2 4.14 -5.46 -13.39
N LYS A 3 5.13 -5.97 -14.14
CA LYS A 3 5.45 -7.40 -14.19
C LYS A 3 6.65 -7.66 -13.28
N ASN A 4 6.77 -8.88 -12.77
CA ASN A 4 7.91 -9.34 -11.95
C ASN A 4 8.10 -8.58 -10.63
N TYR A 5 7.02 -8.15 -9.99
CA TYR A 5 7.09 -7.46 -8.70
C TYR A 5 7.24 -8.37 -7.48
N LYS A 6 7.26 -9.69 -7.68
CA LYS A 6 7.39 -10.68 -6.61
C LYS A 6 8.85 -11.02 -6.38
N ASN A 7 9.20 -11.36 -5.15
CA ASN A 7 10.55 -11.79 -4.76
C ASN A 7 11.66 -10.80 -5.15
N ILE A 8 11.40 -9.50 -5.02
CA ILE A 8 12.40 -8.48 -5.31
C ILE A 8 13.43 -8.48 -4.18
N GLU A 9 14.71 -8.41 -4.49
CA GLU A 9 15.77 -8.26 -3.48
C GLU A 9 16.51 -6.94 -3.70
N ILE A 10 16.53 -6.10 -2.67
CA ILE A 10 17.20 -4.79 -2.67
C ILE A 10 17.98 -4.68 -1.36
N ASP A 11 19.28 -4.42 -1.43
CA ASP A 11 20.16 -4.30 -0.25
C ASP A 11 20.07 -5.51 0.70
N GLN A 12 20.04 -6.73 0.15
CA GLN A 12 19.86 -7.99 0.91
C GLN A 12 18.52 -8.12 1.65
N ILE A 13 17.57 -7.21 1.40
CA ILE A 13 16.21 -7.29 1.91
C ILE A 13 15.31 -7.76 0.77
N ARG A 14 14.66 -8.91 0.99
CA ARG A 14 13.61 -9.41 0.10
C ARG A 14 12.32 -8.64 0.33
N TYR A 15 11.59 -8.31 -0.72
CA TYR A 15 10.29 -7.67 -0.72
C TYR A 15 9.32 -8.54 -1.55
N ASP A 16 8.16 -8.87 -0.98
CA ASP A 16 7.16 -9.69 -1.65
C ASP A 16 5.74 -9.13 -1.46
N PRO A 17 5.40 -8.03 -2.16
CA PRO A 17 4.07 -7.44 -2.07
C PRO A 17 3.01 -8.43 -2.56
N LYS A 18 1.92 -8.56 -1.79
CA LYS A 18 0.82 -9.49 -2.10
C LYS A 18 0.17 -9.17 -3.44
N SER A 19 -0.04 -7.88 -3.75
CA SER A 19 -0.47 -7.48 -5.10
C SER A 19 -0.09 -6.03 -5.43
N ILE A 20 0.12 -5.75 -6.72
CA ILE A 20 0.29 -4.41 -7.29
C ILE A 20 -0.61 -4.30 -8.53
N LYS A 21 -1.55 -3.37 -8.52
CA LYS A 21 -2.52 -3.15 -9.61
C LYS A 21 -2.51 -1.70 -10.05
N LEU A 22 -2.47 -1.47 -11.37
CA LEU A 22 -2.69 -0.13 -11.92
C LEU A 22 -4.19 0.18 -11.89
N ILE A 23 -4.60 1.18 -11.10
CA ILE A 23 -6.01 1.56 -10.96
C ILE A 23 -6.38 2.76 -11.84
N LYS A 24 -5.42 3.64 -12.12
CA LYS A 24 -5.62 4.79 -13.02
C LYS A 24 -4.32 5.12 -13.73
N SER A 25 -4.40 5.29 -15.04
CA SER A 25 -3.28 5.79 -15.85
C SER A 25 -3.57 7.22 -16.29
N GLY A 26 -2.58 8.08 -16.22
CA GLY A 26 -2.63 9.46 -16.72
C GLY A 26 -1.38 9.76 -17.54
N ARG A 27 -1.32 10.95 -18.17
CA ARG A 27 -0.17 11.34 -19.00
C ARG A 27 1.12 11.46 -18.19
N THR A 28 1.05 12.01 -16.98
CA THR A 28 2.22 12.29 -16.13
C THR A 28 2.28 11.42 -14.89
N ASN A 29 1.13 10.99 -14.37
CA ASN A 29 1.04 10.23 -13.12
C ASN A 29 0.08 9.05 -13.27
N CYS A 30 0.44 7.96 -12.61
CA CYS A 30 -0.36 6.74 -12.50
C CYS A 30 -0.66 6.45 -11.04
N TRP A 31 -1.80 5.84 -10.78
CA TRP A 31 -2.20 5.37 -9.47
C TRP A 31 -2.12 3.86 -9.42
N PHE A 32 -1.49 3.35 -8.37
CA PHE A 32 -1.39 1.93 -8.09
C PHE A 32 -2.08 1.62 -6.77
N GLU A 33 -2.86 0.54 -6.76
CA GLU A 33 -3.29 -0.12 -5.54
C GLU A 33 -2.24 -1.18 -5.21
N VAL A 34 -1.72 -1.14 -3.99
CA VAL A 34 -0.68 -2.05 -3.50
C VAL A 34 -1.18 -2.68 -2.20
N VAL A 35 -1.14 -4.01 -2.14
CA VAL A 35 -1.46 -4.77 -0.93
C VAL A 35 -0.19 -5.40 -0.40
N LEU A 36 0.13 -5.11 0.85
CA LEU A 36 1.25 -5.70 1.58
C LEU A 36 0.72 -6.56 2.74
N THR A 37 1.43 -7.63 3.05
CA THR A 37 1.25 -8.41 4.28
C THR A 37 2.35 -8.15 5.31
N GLU A 38 3.34 -7.35 4.92
CA GLU A 38 4.45 -6.89 5.74
C GLU A 38 4.52 -5.36 5.75
N GLY A 39 5.39 -4.81 6.59
CA GLY A 39 5.49 -3.37 6.80
C GLY A 39 6.94 -2.91 6.95
N LYS A 40 7.82 -3.32 6.04
CA LYS A 40 9.24 -2.94 6.10
C LYS A 40 9.40 -1.43 5.85
N ASN A 41 10.47 -0.85 6.38
CA ASN A 41 10.72 0.58 6.28
C ASN A 41 10.76 1.04 4.81
N ARG A 42 9.85 1.96 4.43
CA ARG A 42 9.69 2.54 3.09
C ARG A 42 9.54 1.50 1.96
N GLU A 43 9.01 0.33 2.28
CA GLU A 43 8.87 -0.81 1.35
C GLU A 43 8.29 -0.45 -0.01
N ILE A 44 7.11 0.19 -0.05
CA ILE A 44 6.46 0.59 -1.32
C ILE A 44 7.37 1.52 -2.13
N ARG A 45 8.04 2.47 -1.48
CA ARG A 45 8.92 3.42 -2.20
C ARG A 45 10.13 2.69 -2.78
N LYS A 46 10.77 1.82 -1.99
CA LYS A 46 11.92 1.02 -2.44
C LYS A 46 11.58 0.10 -3.61
N ILE A 47 10.43 -0.59 -3.53
CA ILE A 47 9.95 -1.47 -4.62
C ILE A 47 9.77 -0.66 -5.91
N PHE A 48 9.10 0.49 -5.86
CA PHE A 48 8.86 1.30 -7.06
C PHE A 48 10.13 1.97 -7.60
N GLU A 49 11.01 2.45 -6.71
CA GLU A 49 12.32 3.01 -7.07
C GLU A 49 13.19 1.97 -7.81
N HIS A 50 13.14 0.70 -7.40
CA HIS A 50 13.82 -0.40 -8.11
C HIS A 50 13.34 -0.57 -9.57
N PHE A 51 12.09 -0.22 -9.88
CA PHE A 51 11.58 -0.18 -11.25
C PHE A 51 11.76 1.18 -11.95
N GLY A 52 12.57 2.08 -11.38
CA GLY A 52 12.81 3.41 -11.91
C GLY A 52 11.61 4.37 -11.77
N LEU A 53 10.65 4.05 -10.90
CA LEU A 53 9.46 4.86 -10.66
C LEU A 53 9.60 5.63 -9.35
N THR A 54 9.26 6.92 -9.37
CA THR A 54 9.24 7.73 -8.14
C THR A 54 7.82 7.81 -7.57
N VAL A 55 7.67 7.52 -6.28
CA VAL A 55 6.38 7.64 -5.58
C VAL A 55 6.22 9.06 -5.03
N ASN A 56 5.38 9.86 -5.68
CA ASN A 56 5.08 11.23 -5.26
C ASN A 56 3.99 11.34 -4.18
N ARG A 57 3.03 10.40 -4.16
CA ARG A 57 1.91 10.35 -3.22
C ARG A 57 1.68 8.90 -2.80
N LEU A 58 1.61 8.68 -1.49
CA LEU A 58 1.33 7.38 -0.89
C LEU A 58 0.29 7.59 0.22
N ILE A 59 -0.84 6.90 0.10
CA ILE A 59 -1.94 6.95 1.07
C ILE A 59 -2.29 5.52 1.43
N ARG A 60 -2.34 5.21 2.73
CA ARG A 60 -2.88 3.95 3.21
C ARG A 60 -4.38 4.07 3.33
N ILE A 61 -5.10 3.43 2.41
CA ILE A 61 -6.57 3.46 2.36
C ILE A 61 -7.24 2.37 3.19
N SER A 62 -6.49 1.33 3.56
CA SER A 62 -6.98 0.23 4.39
C SER A 62 -5.88 -0.37 5.27
N TYR A 63 -6.30 -1.01 6.35
CA TYR A 63 -5.44 -1.83 7.20
C TYR A 63 -6.25 -3.04 7.69
N GLY A 64 -5.89 -4.24 7.21
CA GLY A 64 -6.74 -5.42 7.39
C GLY A 64 -8.15 -5.13 6.84
N ASP A 65 -9.15 -5.33 7.68
CA ASP A 65 -10.56 -5.12 7.36
C ASP A 65 -11.05 -3.68 7.62
N PHE A 66 -10.16 -2.79 8.09
CA PHE A 66 -10.49 -1.38 8.32
C PHE A 66 -10.21 -0.55 7.07
N LEU A 67 -11.24 0.16 6.59
CA LEU A 67 -11.15 1.10 5.48
C LEU A 67 -11.10 2.55 6.00
N LEU A 68 -10.32 3.40 5.35
CA LEU A 68 -10.28 4.84 5.64
C LEU A 68 -11.64 5.51 5.36
N GLY A 69 -12.36 5.04 4.33
CA GLY A 69 -13.67 5.57 3.96
C GLY A 69 -13.62 7.07 3.63
N ASN A 70 -14.53 7.83 4.24
CA ASN A 70 -14.69 9.27 4.00
C ASN A 70 -14.02 10.14 5.09
N LEU A 71 -13.17 9.54 5.94
CA LEU A 71 -12.46 10.28 6.99
C LEU A 71 -11.53 11.32 6.36
N GLN A 72 -11.68 12.57 6.80
CA GLN A 72 -10.80 13.65 6.36
C GLN A 72 -9.45 13.57 7.07
N THR A 73 -8.46 14.27 6.54
CA THR A 73 -7.16 14.45 7.18
C THR A 73 -7.33 14.96 8.62
N ASN A 74 -6.58 14.38 9.55
CA ASN A 74 -6.64 14.66 11.00
C ASN A 74 -7.94 14.29 11.71
N GLN A 75 -8.90 13.63 11.04
CA GLN A 75 -10.05 13.05 11.71
C GLN A 75 -9.75 11.64 12.20
N TYR A 76 -10.43 11.26 13.27
CA TYR A 76 -10.49 9.89 13.76
C TYR A 76 -11.94 9.51 14.00
N LYS A 77 -12.22 8.21 13.94
CA LYS A 77 -13.49 7.63 14.32
C LYS A 77 -13.22 6.44 15.21
N GLU A 78 -13.87 6.43 16.36
CA GLU A 78 -13.80 5.30 17.28
C GLU A 78 -14.59 4.11 16.71
N LEU A 79 -14.03 2.91 16.88
CA LEU A 79 -14.68 1.67 16.48
C LEU A 79 -15.49 1.13 17.66
N PRO A 80 -16.77 0.78 17.47
CA PRO A 80 -17.55 0.10 18.50
C PRO A 80 -16.87 -1.21 18.91
N LEU A 81 -16.88 -1.53 20.20
CA LEU A 81 -16.19 -2.71 20.75
C LEU A 81 -16.67 -4.01 20.10
N GLU A 82 -17.96 -4.13 19.76
CA GLU A 82 -18.49 -5.32 19.08
C GLU A 82 -17.90 -5.53 17.69
N GLN A 83 -17.59 -4.45 16.98
CA GLN A 83 -16.92 -4.54 15.69
C GLN A 83 -15.45 -4.96 15.88
N PHE A 84 -14.78 -4.45 16.91
CA PHE A 84 -13.39 -4.79 17.20
C PHE A 84 -13.22 -6.26 17.61
N LYS A 85 -14.14 -6.81 18.41
CA LYS A 85 -14.13 -8.22 18.85
C LYS A 85 -14.14 -9.23 17.71
N LYS A 86 -14.57 -8.85 16.50
CA LYS A 86 -14.54 -9.74 15.32
C LYS A 86 -13.12 -9.97 14.77
N PHE A 87 -12.14 -9.20 15.22
CA PHE A 87 -10.76 -9.24 14.73
C PHE A 87 -9.76 -9.76 15.76
N LEU A 88 -10.21 -10.04 16.99
CA LEU A 88 -9.47 -10.76 18.02
C LEU A 88 -9.84 -12.24 17.95
#